data_AF-A0A1F9F0X1-F1
#
_entry.id   AF-A0A1F9F0X1-F1
#
_cell.length_a   1.000
_cell.length_b   1.000
_cell.length_c   1.000
_cell.angle_alpha   90.00
_cell.angle_beta   90.00
_cell.angle_gamma   90.00
#
_symmetry.space_group_name_H-M   'P 1'
#
loop_
_entity.id
_entity.type
_entity.pdbx_description
1 polymer ?
#
loop_
_entity_poly.entity_id
_entity_poly.type
_entity_poly.pdbx_seq_one_letter_code
_entity_poly.pdbx_strand_id
1 'polypeptide(L)' 'MENIEEMVKKLPPELKREVENFVNFLIEKKVRKHGRKMRQDWAGALKDYRDQYTSLELEKKALEWRGD' A
#
# COMPACT_ATOMS: atom_id res chain seq x y z
N MET A 1 36.76 4.93 -7.59
CA MET A 1 35.32 5.14 -7.87
C MET A 1 35.05 6.61 -7.69
N GLU A 2 34.53 7.30 -8.71
CA GLU A 2 34.08 8.67 -8.52
C GLU A 2 32.85 8.70 -7.61
N ASN A 3 32.75 9.73 -6.77
CA ASN A 3 31.60 9.94 -5.91
C ASN A 3 30.44 10.52 -6.75
N ILE A 4 29.19 10.19 -6.40
CA ILE A 4 28.00 10.67 -7.12
C ILE A 4 27.93 12.20 -7.16
N GLU A 5 28.42 12.86 -6.10
CA GLU A 5 28.51 14.32 -6.04
C GLU A 5 29.44 14.91 -7.13
N GLU A 6 30.52 14.22 -7.47
CA GLU A 6 31.47 14.65 -8.52
C GLU A 6 30.88 14.44 -9.91
N MET A 7 30.18 13.32 -10.11
CA MET A 7 29.47 13.05 -11.36
C MET A 7 28.36 14.09 -11.62
N VAL A 8 27.62 14.48 -10.58
CA VAL A 8 26.55 15.50 -10.69
C VAL A 8 27.11 16.88 -11.00
N LYS A 9 28.31 17.21 -10.50
CA LYS A 9 28.98 18.49 -10.82
C LYS A 9 29.38 18.58 -12.30
N LYS A 10 29.76 17.47 -12.93
CA LYS A 10 30.15 17.39 -14.35
C LYS A 10 28.98 17.44 -15.33
N LEU A 11 27.73 17.33 -14.85
CA LEU A 11 26.57 17.32 -15.72
C LEU A 11 26.28 18.71 -16.32
N PRO A 12 25.82 18.75 -17.59
CA PRO A 12 25.20 19.92 -18.17
C PRO A 12 24.01 20.42 -17.33
N PRO A 13 23.71 21.73 -17.36
CA PRO A 13 22.62 22.32 -16.58
C PRO A 13 21.26 21.68 -16.85
N GLU A 14 20.98 21.27 -18.10
CA GLU A 14 19.72 20.61 -18.45
C GLU A 14 19.51 19.28 -17.69
N LEU A 15 20.58 18.51 -17.48
CA LEU A 15 20.51 17.18 -16.88
C LEU A 15 20.53 17.24 -15.35
N LYS A 16 21.02 18.33 -14.74
CA LYS A 16 20.99 18.52 -13.29
C LYS A 16 19.57 18.51 -12.74
N ARG A 17 18.62 19.11 -13.47
CA ARG A 17 17.21 19.15 -13.10
C ARG A 17 16.56 17.76 -13.15
N GLU A 18 16.95 16.94 -14.13
CA GLU A 18 16.47 15.56 -14.24
C GLU A 18 16.99 14.70 -13.09
N VAL A 19 18.27 14.87 -12.73
CA VAL A 19 18.87 14.21 -11.56
C VAL A 19 18.18 14.62 -10.26
N GLU A 20 17.91 15.90 -10.07
CA GLU A 20 17.18 16.40 -8.89
C GLU A 20 15.79 15.75 -8.77
N ASN A 21 15.03 15.71 -9.87
CA ASN A 21 13.73 15.04 -9.92
C ASN A 21 13.86 13.55 -9.58
N PHE A 22 14.88 12.87 -10.09
CA PHE A 22 15.10 11.45 -9.84
C PHE A 22 15.49 11.17 -8.38
N VAL A 23 16.33 12.02 -7.77
CA VAL A 23 16.67 11.92 -6.35
C VAL A 23 15.42 12.09 -5.49
N ASN A 24 14.59 13.10 -5.77
CA ASN A 24 13.32 13.31 -5.07
C ASN A 24 12.38 12.10 -5.22
N PHE A 25 12.24 11.56 -6.43
CA PHE A 25 11.47 10.34 -6.68
C PHE A 25 11.99 9.14 -5.87
N LEU A 26 13.31 8.95 -5.77
CA LEU A 26 13.88 7.85 -4.98
C LEU A 26 13.63 8.01 -3.48
N ILE A 27 13.70 9.25 -2.97
CA ILE A 27 13.36 9.57 -1.57
C ILE A 27 11.89 9.20 -1.32
N GLU A 28 10.97 9.68 -2.15
CA GLU A 28 9.54 9.39 -2.02
C GLU A 28 9.22 7.90 -2.19
N LYS A 29 9.83 7.23 -3.17
CA LYS A 29 9.66 5.79 -3.41
C LYS A 29 10.10 4.96 -2.20
N LYS A 30 11.18 5.36 -1.52
CA LYS A 30 11.64 4.72 -0.28
C LYS A 30 10.72 5.01 0.90
N VAL A 31 10.07 6.18 0.94
CA VAL A 31 9.07 6.52 1.95
C VAL A 31 7.76 5.76 1.72
N ARG A 32 7.38 5.48 0.47
CA ARG A 32 6.29 4.56 0.09
C ARG A 32 6.64 3.08 0.33
N LYS A 33 7.39 2.79 1.40
CA LYS A 33 7.72 1.44 1.85
C LYS A 33 6.43 0.64 2.00
N HIS A 34 6.29 -0.31 1.07
CA HIS A 34 5.45 -1.51 1.13
C HIS A 34 4.10 -1.27 1.80
N GLY A 35 3.10 -0.92 0.99
CA GLY A 35 1.70 -0.91 1.44
C GLY A 35 1.47 -2.11 2.35
N ARG A 36 0.97 -1.85 3.56
CA ARG A 36 0.79 -2.86 4.61
C ARG A 36 0.24 -4.13 3.97
N LYS A 37 0.95 -5.25 4.15
CA LYS A 37 0.50 -6.56 3.67
C LYS A 37 -0.95 -6.72 4.16
N MET A 38 -1.88 -6.93 3.23
CA MET A 38 -3.31 -7.05 3.57
C MET A 38 -3.44 -8.16 4.61
N ARG A 39 -3.89 -7.80 5.82
CA ARG A 39 -3.84 -8.72 6.97
C ARG A 39 -4.77 -9.93 6.80
N GLN A 40 -5.85 -9.79 6.05
CA GLN A 40 -6.87 -10.82 5.81
C GLN A 40 -7.35 -11.52 7.10
N ASP A 41 -7.27 -10.82 8.23
CA ASP A 41 -7.65 -11.31 9.55
C ASP A 41 -9.16 -11.49 9.70
N TRP A 42 -9.94 -10.87 8.83
CA TRP A 42 -11.37 -11.14 8.66
C TRP A 42 -11.67 -12.46 7.95
N ALA A 43 -10.73 -13.01 7.17
CA ALA A 43 -10.98 -14.22 6.39
C ALA A 43 -11.11 -15.43 7.33
N GLY A 44 -12.31 -16.02 7.37
CA GLY A 44 -12.59 -17.15 8.25
C GLY A 44 -13.00 -16.78 9.68
N ALA A 45 -13.17 -15.49 10.00
CA ALA A 45 -13.58 -15.04 11.34
C ALA A 45 -14.93 -15.61 11.82
N LEU A 46 -15.78 -16.09 10.90
CA LEU A 46 -17.07 -16.71 11.20
C LEU A 46 -17.06 -18.25 11.16
N LYS A 47 -15.88 -18.89 11.10
CA LYS A 47 -15.79 -20.35 10.94
C LYS A 47 -16.50 -21.11 12.07
N ASP A 48 -16.37 -20.64 13.31
CA ASP A 48 -16.96 -21.28 14.50
C ASP A 48 -18.49 -21.16 14.55
N TYR A 49 -19.07 -20.30 13.72
CA TYR A 49 -20.51 -20.06 13.62
C TYR A 49 -21.16 -20.82 12.47
N ARG A 50 -20.39 -21.61 11.70
CA ARG A 50 -20.89 -22.34 10.52
C ARG A 50 -22.08 -23.25 10.83
N ASP A 51 -22.07 -23.89 12.00
CA ASP A 51 -23.13 -24.81 12.41
C ASP A 51 -24.28 -24.10 13.13
N GLN A 52 -24.11 -22.82 13.46
CA GLN A 52 -25.10 -22.00 14.18
C GLN A 52 -25.92 -21.12 13.24
N TYR A 53 -25.36 -20.77 12.08
CA TYR A 53 -26.01 -19.89 11.12
C TYR A 53 -25.79 -20.37 9.69
N THR A 54 -26.88 -20.39 8.94
CA THR A 54 -26.87 -20.50 7.49
C THR A 54 -26.50 -19.17 6.84
N SER A 55 -26.03 -19.22 5.59
CA SER A 55 -25.71 -18.01 4.83
C SER A 55 -26.90 -17.04 4.72
N LEU A 56 -28.12 -17.57 4.62
CA LEU A 56 -29.34 -16.78 4.51
C LEU A 56 -29.69 -16.03 5.82
N GLU A 57 -29.46 -16.66 6.96
CA GLU A 57 -29.67 -16.02 8.27
C GLU A 57 -28.66 -14.90 8.52
N LEU A 58 -27.41 -15.08 8.10
CA LEU A 58 -26.38 -14.04 8.16
C LEU A 58 -26.71 -12.86 7.25
N GLU A 59 -27.22 -13.12 6.04
CA GLU A 59 -27.68 -12.09 5.11
C GLU A 59 -28.83 -11.27 5.71
N LYS A 60 -29.84 -11.95 6.28
CA LYS A 60 -30.97 -11.27 6.91
C LYS A 60 -30.53 -10.41 8.09
N LYS A 61 -29.66 -10.92 8.97
CA LYS A 61 -29.08 -10.14 10.08
C LYS A 61 -28.26 -8.95 9.58
N ALA A 62 -27.55 -9.10 8.46
CA ALA A 62 -26.77 -8.01 7.88
C ALA A 62 -27.66 -6.87 7.36
N LEU A 63 -28.82 -7.19 6.79
CA LEU A 63 -29.83 -6.19 6.38
C LEU A 63 -30.42 -5.48 7.63
N GLU A 64 -30.83 -6.25 8.64
CA GLU A 64 -31.34 -5.71 9.91
C GLU A 64 -30.34 -4.77 10.59
N TRP A 65 -29.04 -5.10 10.60
CA TRP A 65 -27.99 -4.25 11.18
C TRP A 65 -27.67 -2.99 10.37
N ARG A 66 -27.94 -3.01 9.06
CA ARG A 66 -27.77 -1.82 8.20
C ARG A 66 -28.93 -0.84 8.34
N GLY A 67 -30.00 -1.23 9.03
CA GLY A 67 -31.13 -0.35 9.36
C GLY A 67 -32.07 -0.08 8.18
N ASP A 68 -32.11 -0.96 7.18
CA ASP A 68 -33.16 -0.97 6.16
C ASP A 68 -34.49 -1.51 6.73
#